data_AF-A0A7W6AGZ4-F1
#
_entry.id   AF-A0A7W6AGZ4-F1
#
_cell.length_a   1.000
_cell.length_b   1.000
_cell.length_c   1.000
_cell.angle_alpha   90.00
_cell.angle_beta   90.00
_cell.angle_gamma   90.00
#
_symmetry.space_group_name_H-M   'P 1'
#
loop_
_entity.id
_entity.type
_entity.pdbx_description
1 polymer ?
#
loop_
_entity_poly.entity_id
_entity_poly.type
_entity_poly.pdbx_seq_one_letter_code
_entity_poly.pdbx_strand_id
1 'polypeptide(L)'
;MALESTTFAGAIHEIGSTLGREPTPEQISRIELVLQSLATIADDGQVVADLGAGPVPIAAAITTEIERLPAKAPKSQSNAGYVKVQLGSSTGYRKAGDLVVMLSAALKASDDAALDRAIAGWPNPWHRNSINRTQQVVIEKRNPALAKQYKETVGK
;
A
#
# COMPACT_ATOMS: atom_id res chain seq x y z
N MET A 1 14.39 50.34 -4.84
CA MET A 1 15.08 49.05 -5.00
C MET A 1 14.00 47.98 -5.00
N ALA A 2 13.75 47.37 -6.16
CA ALA A 2 12.84 46.25 -6.25
C ALA A 2 13.50 45.05 -5.57
N LEU A 3 12.85 44.48 -4.56
CA LEU A 3 13.23 43.18 -4.01
C LEU A 3 13.15 42.19 -5.18
N GLU A 4 14.29 41.75 -5.69
CA GLU A 4 14.35 40.58 -6.57
C GLU A 4 13.58 39.46 -5.87
N SER A 5 12.67 38.82 -6.60
CA SER A 5 11.71 37.84 -6.09
C SER A 5 12.43 36.78 -5.24
N THR A 6 12.49 37.01 -3.93
CA THR A 6 13.15 36.10 -3.01
C THR A 6 12.20 34.93 -2.87
N THR A 7 12.49 33.84 -3.60
CA THR A 7 11.65 32.66 -3.58
C THR A 7 11.97 31.85 -2.33
N PHE A 8 10.95 31.59 -1.52
CA PHE A 8 11.09 30.81 -0.29
C PHE A 8 10.86 29.31 -0.54
N ALA A 9 10.50 28.93 -1.77
CA ALA A 9 10.16 27.56 -2.15
C ALA A 9 11.22 26.52 -1.73
N GLY A 10 12.51 26.82 -1.88
CA GLY A 10 13.59 25.93 -1.45
C GLY A 10 13.62 25.70 0.06
N ALA A 11 13.51 26.78 0.84
CA ALA A 11 13.49 26.72 2.30
C ALA A 11 12.22 26.04 2.83
N ILE A 12 11.06 26.26 2.20
CA ILE A 12 9.79 25.60 2.53
C ILE A 12 9.91 24.08 2.31
N HIS A 13 10.55 23.66 1.21
CA HIS A 13 10.75 22.24 0.93
C HIS A 13 11.73 21.58 1.92
N GLU A 14 12.84 22.25 2.23
CA GLU A 14 13.85 21.75 3.17
C GLU A 14 13.26 21.60 4.59
N ILE A 15 12.64 22.65 5.12
CA ILE A 15 12.01 22.64 6.45
C ILE A 15 10.86 21.62 6.49
N GLY A 16 10.07 21.51 5.42
CA GLY A 16 9.02 20.50 5.31
C GLY A 16 9.56 19.08 5.44
N SER A 17 10.65 18.79 4.73
CA SER A 17 11.34 17.49 4.82
C SER A 17 11.82 17.19 6.24
N THR A 18 12.46 18.16 6.91
CA THR A 18 12.92 18.03 8.30
C THR A 18 11.78 17.75 9.28
N LEU A 19 10.61 18.35 9.05
CA LEU A 19 9.40 18.14 9.87
C LEU A 19 8.61 16.87 9.49
N GLY A 20 9.10 16.07 8.54
CA GLY A 20 8.40 14.88 8.05
C GLY A 20 7.11 15.21 7.28
N ARG A 21 6.98 16.43 6.78
CA ARG A 21 5.82 16.95 6.04
C ARG A 21 6.27 17.38 4.65
N GLU A 22 6.01 16.56 3.63
CA GLU A 22 6.25 16.94 2.23
C GLU A 22 5.11 17.85 1.74
N PRO A 23 5.29 19.19 1.66
CA PRO A 23 4.23 20.09 1.22
C PRO A 23 4.05 19.94 -0.29
N THR A 24 2.81 19.95 -0.79
CA THR A 24 2.55 19.91 -2.23
C THR A 24 2.96 21.22 -2.90
N PRO A 25 3.20 21.25 -4.23
CA PRO A 25 3.51 22.49 -4.94
C PRO A 25 2.51 23.62 -4.67
N GLU A 26 1.22 23.30 -4.57
CA GLU A 26 0.17 24.28 -4.25
C GLU A 26 0.29 24.82 -2.82
N GLN A 27 0.69 23.97 -1.86
CA GLN A 27 0.94 24.39 -0.48
C GLN A 27 2.18 25.26 -0.39
N ILE A 28 3.24 24.95 -1.14
CA ILE A 28 4.45 25.76 -1.21
C ILE A 28 4.12 27.15 -1.75
N SER A 29 3.41 27.24 -2.88
CA SER A 29 3.01 28.54 -3.45
C SER A 29 2.12 29.35 -2.51
N ARG A 30 1.24 28.70 -1.74
CA ARG A 30 0.41 29.39 -0.75
C ARG A 30 1.23 29.94 0.41
N ILE A 31 2.14 29.15 0.97
CA ILE A 31 3.02 29.57 2.06
C ILE A 31 3.92 30.72 1.58
N GLU A 32 4.46 30.61 0.37
CA GLU A 32 5.29 31.64 -0.25
C GLU A 32 4.54 32.96 -0.43
N LEU A 33 3.29 32.92 -0.91
CA LEU A 33 2.45 34.12 -1.05
C LEU A 33 2.20 34.81 0.30
N VAL A 34 1.94 34.03 1.35
CA VAL A 34 1.75 34.56 2.71
C VAL A 34 3.04 35.20 3.21
N LEU A 35 4.17 34.50 3.09
CA LEU A 35 5.47 35.00 3.55
C LEU A 35 5.91 36.25 2.78
N GLN A 36 5.71 36.31 1.47
CA GLN A 36 6.02 37.50 0.68
C GLN A 36 5.21 38.73 1.13
N SER A 37 3.98 38.53 1.61
CA SER A 37 3.16 39.63 2.13
C SER A 37 3.58 40.12 3.52
N LEU A 38 4.28 39.29 4.29
CA LEU A 38 4.66 39.55 5.68
C LEU A 38 6.17 39.77 5.87
N ALA A 39 6.98 39.48 4.85
CA ALA A 39 8.43 39.57 4.91
C ALA A 39 8.90 41.03 4.80
N THR A 40 9.75 41.42 5.73
CA THR A 40 10.45 42.71 5.75
C THR A 40 11.94 42.49 5.98
N ILE A 41 12.76 43.46 5.60
CA ILE A 41 14.19 43.45 5.93
C ILE A 41 14.36 44.23 7.23
N ALA A 42 14.95 43.60 8.25
CA ALA A 42 15.29 44.22 9.51
C ALA A 42 16.54 45.11 9.39
N ASP A 43 16.81 45.94 10.39
CA ASP A 43 17.93 46.90 10.40
C ASP A 43 19.32 46.22 10.30
N ASP A 44 19.42 44.95 10.67
CA ASP A 44 20.62 44.12 10.56
C ASP A 44 20.77 43.43 9.18
N GLY A 45 19.86 43.72 8.25
CA GLY A 45 19.83 43.14 6.91
C GLY A 45 19.20 41.75 6.83
N GLN A 46 18.69 41.19 7.93
CA GLN A 46 18.02 39.89 7.91
C GLN A 46 16.59 39.99 7.39
N VAL A 47 16.14 38.95 6.68
CA VAL A 47 14.74 38.81 6.27
C VAL A 47 13.94 38.24 7.44
N VAL A 48 13.03 39.04 7.96
CA VAL A 48 12.10 38.68 9.04
C VAL A 48 10.67 38.72 8.52
N ALA A 49 9.75 38.03 9.18
CA ALA A 49 8.33 38.11 8.91
C ALA A 49 7.58 38.61 10.15
N ASP A 50 6.62 39.52 9.97
CA ASP A 50 5.76 39.95 11.07
C ASP A 50 4.49 39.08 11.15
N LEU A 51 4.43 38.24 12.17
CA LEU A 51 3.28 37.36 12.43
C LEU A 51 2.30 37.95 13.47
N GLY A 52 2.39 39.26 13.75
CA GLY A 52 1.51 39.99 14.67
C GLY A 52 1.96 39.99 16.13
N ALA A 53 2.93 39.15 16.50
CA ALA A 53 3.57 39.15 17.82
C ALA A 53 4.98 39.81 17.81
N GLY A 54 5.36 40.42 16.68
CA GLY A 54 6.68 40.99 16.44
C GLY A 54 7.44 40.29 15.29
N PRO A 55 8.57 40.85 14.87
CA PRO A 55 9.37 40.30 13.79
C PRO A 55 10.03 38.97 14.21
N VAL A 56 9.80 37.93 13.42
CA VAL A 56 10.44 36.62 13.61
C VAL A 56 11.33 36.27 12.42
N PRO A 57 12.39 35.46 12.60
CA PRO A 57 13.19 34.97 11.48
C PRO A 57 12.34 34.22 10.45
N ILE A 58 12.60 34.42 9.16
CA ILE A 58 11.78 33.84 8.08
C ILE A 58 11.68 32.30 8.17
N ALA A 59 12.73 31.62 8.63
CA ALA A 59 12.74 30.17 8.84
C ALA A 59 11.75 29.73 9.93
N ALA A 60 11.58 30.53 10.99
CA ALA A 60 10.60 30.27 12.05
C ALA A 60 9.17 30.49 11.55
N ALA A 61 8.95 31.49 10.69
CA ALA A 61 7.66 31.72 10.05
C ALA A 61 7.29 30.57 9.10
N ILE A 62 8.24 30.09 8.29
CA ILE A 62 8.04 28.90 7.42
C ILE A 62 7.66 27.68 8.26
N THR A 63 8.38 27.42 9.35
CA THR A 63 8.10 26.30 10.27
C THR A 63 6.67 26.36 10.80
N THR A 64 6.25 27.55 11.26
CA THR A 64 4.89 27.78 11.78
C THR A 64 3.81 27.48 10.75
N GLU A 65 4.00 27.91 9.50
CA GLU A 65 3.04 27.66 8.41
C GLU A 65 3.00 26.18 8.01
N ILE A 66 4.15 25.49 8.01
CA ILE A 66 4.20 24.05 7.72
C ILE A 66 3.53 23.23 8.82
N GLU A 67 3.65 23.64 10.09
CA GLU A 67 2.98 22.99 11.23
C GLU A 67 1.45 23.14 11.18
N ARG A 68 0.95 24.23 10.61
CA ARG A 68 -0.49 24.47 10.37
C ARG A 68 -1.08 23.60 9.26
N LEU A 69 -0.25 23.01 8.40
CA LEU A 69 -0.74 22.06 7.40
C LEU A 69 -1.34 20.81 8.08
N PRO A 70 -2.36 20.18 7.49
CA PRO A 70 -2.80 18.88 7.99
C PRO A 70 -1.65 17.88 7.89
N ALA A 71 -1.40 17.13 8.97
CA ALA A 71 -0.41 16.05 8.94
C ALA A 71 -0.74 15.11 7.76
N LYS A 72 0.28 14.79 6.95
CA LYS A 72 0.11 13.90 5.81
C LYS A 72 -0.48 12.58 6.33
N ALA A 73 -1.65 12.19 5.82
CA ALA A 73 -2.14 10.83 6.03
C ALA A 73 -1.02 9.88 5.59
N PRO A 74 -0.66 8.86 6.39
CA PRO A 74 0.42 7.95 6.04
C PRO A 74 0.17 7.47 4.61
N LYS A 75 1.16 7.66 3.72
CA LYS A 75 1.11 7.14 2.35
C LYS A 75 0.73 5.66 2.50
N SER A 76 -0.47 5.28 2.05
CA SER A 76 -0.86 3.87 1.96
C SER A 76 0.27 3.17 1.20
N GLN A 77 1.04 2.33 1.88
CA GLN A 77 2.04 1.51 1.19
C GLN A 77 1.27 0.70 0.16
N SER A 78 1.44 1.08 -1.11
CA SER A 78 0.84 0.34 -2.20
C SER A 78 1.41 -1.07 -2.16
N ASN A 79 0.54 -2.07 -1.95
CA ASN A 79 0.90 -3.48 -2.04
C ASN A 79 1.13 -3.92 -3.51
N ALA A 80 1.21 -2.98 -4.46
CA ALA A 80 1.52 -3.30 -5.85
C ALA A 80 2.86 -4.04 -5.92
N GLY A 81 2.84 -5.26 -6.44
CA GLY A 81 4.02 -6.14 -6.53
C GLY A 81 4.28 -7.00 -5.29
N TYR A 82 3.40 -7.00 -4.29
CA TYR A 82 3.44 -7.90 -3.14
C TYR A 82 2.27 -8.88 -3.14
N VAL A 83 2.55 -10.15 -2.87
CA VAL A 83 1.59 -11.25 -2.76
C VAL A 83 1.45 -11.60 -1.28
N LYS A 84 0.20 -11.85 -0.86
CA LYS A 84 -0.09 -12.34 0.48
C LYS A 84 0.32 -13.81 0.58
N VAL A 85 1.20 -14.13 1.52
CA VAL A 85 1.71 -15.49 1.75
C VAL A 85 1.35 -15.92 3.16
N GLN A 86 0.80 -17.14 3.27
CA GLN A 86 0.57 -17.80 4.55
C GLN A 86 1.71 -18.81 4.77
N LEU A 87 2.46 -18.64 5.85
CA LEU A 87 3.51 -19.58 6.29
C LEU A 87 3.15 -20.06 7.68
N GLY A 88 2.59 -21.28 7.78
CA GLY A 88 2.04 -21.80 9.04
C GLY A 88 0.90 -20.92 9.57
N SER A 89 1.00 -20.48 10.82
CA SER A 89 0.03 -19.58 11.46
C SER A 89 0.21 -18.10 11.10
N SER A 90 1.30 -17.73 10.41
CA SER A 90 1.63 -16.33 10.11
C SER A 90 1.19 -15.93 8.70
N THR A 91 0.52 -14.79 8.62
CA THR A 91 0.15 -14.13 7.37
C THR A 91 1.06 -12.93 7.12
N GLY A 92 1.71 -12.87 5.97
CA GLY A 92 2.55 -11.72 5.59
C GLY A 92 2.42 -11.35 4.12
N TYR A 93 3.05 -10.24 3.73
CA TYR A 93 3.17 -9.82 2.34
C TYR A 93 4.62 -10.01 1.87
N ARG A 94 4.80 -10.62 0.71
CA ARG A 94 6.12 -10.85 0.09
C ARG A 94 6.14 -10.37 -1.34
N LYS A 95 7.28 -9.92 -1.85
CA LYS A 95 7.39 -9.45 -3.23
C LYS A 95 7.08 -10.59 -4.21
N ALA A 96 6.36 -10.31 -5.29
CA ALA A 96 5.88 -11.33 -6.24
C ALA A 96 6.98 -12.14 -6.95
N GLY A 97 8.24 -11.69 -6.89
CA GLY A 97 9.42 -12.40 -7.39
C GLY A 97 10.35 -12.97 -6.30
N ASP A 98 9.90 -13.00 -5.04
CA ASP A 98 10.64 -13.68 -3.97
C ASP A 98 10.64 -15.20 -4.23
N LEU A 99 11.79 -15.84 -4.05
CA LEU A 99 11.99 -17.27 -4.19
C LEU A 99 10.97 -18.07 -3.37
N VAL A 100 10.58 -17.59 -2.18
CA VAL A 100 9.57 -18.25 -1.33
C VAL A 100 8.20 -18.28 -2.00
N VAL A 101 7.81 -17.20 -2.70
CA VAL A 101 6.53 -17.15 -3.45
C VAL A 101 6.58 -18.12 -4.62
N MET A 102 7.69 -18.15 -5.36
CA MET A 102 7.88 -19.06 -6.49
C MET A 102 7.86 -20.53 -6.06
N LEU A 103 8.58 -20.88 -4.99
CA LEU A 103 8.62 -22.23 -4.43
C LEU A 103 7.23 -22.66 -3.93
N SER A 104 6.52 -21.78 -3.23
CA SER A 104 5.17 -22.07 -2.73
C SER A 104 4.19 -22.33 -3.87
N ALA A 105 4.27 -21.53 -4.94
CA ALA A 105 3.45 -21.73 -6.14
C ALA A 105 3.80 -23.05 -6.85
N ALA A 106 5.09 -23.37 -6.97
CA ALA A 106 5.54 -24.62 -7.60
C ALA A 106 5.11 -25.86 -6.80
N LEU A 107 5.23 -25.83 -5.46
CA LEU A 107 4.77 -26.91 -4.59
C LEU A 107 3.25 -27.10 -4.71
N LYS A 108 2.49 -26.01 -4.66
CA LYS A 108 1.03 -26.07 -4.83
C LYS A 108 0.65 -26.67 -6.19
N ALA A 109 1.33 -26.29 -7.26
CA ALA A 109 1.09 -26.85 -8.58
C ALA A 109 1.43 -28.36 -8.64
N SER A 110 2.49 -28.78 -7.96
CA SER A 110 2.87 -30.19 -7.84
C SER A 110 1.83 -31.01 -7.08
N ASP A 111 1.37 -30.52 -5.93
CA ASP A 111 0.33 -31.16 -5.12
C ASP A 111 -1.00 -31.23 -5.87
N ASP A 112 -1.34 -30.17 -6.59
CA ASP A 112 -2.54 -30.11 -7.42
C ASP A 112 -2.48 -31.15 -8.54
N ALA A 113 -1.34 -31.31 -9.22
CA ALA A 113 -1.15 -32.33 -10.24
C ALA A 113 -1.18 -33.76 -9.65
N ALA A 114 -0.64 -33.96 -8.44
CA ALA A 114 -0.73 -35.24 -7.74
C ALA A 114 -2.18 -35.59 -7.36
N LEU A 115 -2.93 -34.61 -6.89
CA LEU A 115 -4.35 -34.76 -6.57
C LEU A 115 -5.19 -35.09 -7.80
N ASP A 116 -4.93 -34.45 -8.94
CA ASP A 116 -5.66 -34.70 -10.18
C ASP A 116 -5.46 -36.15 -10.68
N ARG A 117 -4.25 -36.70 -10.52
CA ARG A 117 -4.00 -38.13 -10.81
C ARG A 117 -4.72 -39.05 -9.83
N ALA A 118 -4.79 -38.68 -8.55
CA ALA A 118 -5.44 -39.48 -7.53
C ALA A 118 -6.97 -39.56 -7.72
N ILE A 119 -7.61 -38.45 -8.13
CA ILE A 119 -9.07 -38.36 -8.33
C ILE A 119 -9.58 -39.44 -9.29
N ALA A 120 -8.85 -39.75 -10.36
CA ALA A 120 -9.25 -40.76 -11.33
C ALA A 120 -9.37 -42.18 -10.74
N GLY A 121 -8.65 -42.47 -9.66
CA GLY A 121 -8.66 -43.78 -8.98
C GLY A 121 -9.58 -43.84 -7.76
N TRP A 122 -10.28 -42.76 -7.41
CA TRP A 122 -11.13 -42.75 -6.23
C TRP A 122 -12.42 -43.56 -6.45
N PRO A 123 -12.89 -44.30 -5.43
CA PRO A 123 -14.21 -44.92 -5.49
C PRO A 123 -15.30 -43.84 -5.54
N ASN A 124 -16.48 -44.17 -6.10
CA ASN A 124 -17.58 -43.21 -6.23
C ASN A 124 -18.04 -42.73 -4.83
N PRO A 125 -17.83 -41.44 -4.49
CA PRO A 125 -18.10 -40.94 -3.15
C PRO A 125 -19.57 -40.57 -2.91
N TRP A 126 -20.45 -40.74 -3.90
CA TRP A 126 -21.90 -40.56 -3.79
C TRP A 126 -22.67 -41.85 -3.48
N HIS A 127 -22.01 -43.02 -3.47
CA HIS A 127 -22.67 -44.27 -3.07
C HIS A 127 -23.20 -44.20 -1.63
N ARG A 128 -24.44 -44.66 -1.42
CA ARG A 128 -25.12 -44.62 -0.11
C ARG A 128 -24.33 -45.29 1.01
N ASN A 129 -23.55 -46.32 0.69
CA ASN A 129 -22.78 -47.09 1.67
C ASN A 129 -21.36 -46.52 1.94
N SER A 130 -20.94 -45.50 1.19
CA SER A 130 -19.56 -44.95 1.24
C SER A 130 -19.52 -43.46 0.94
N ILE A 131 -20.44 -42.69 1.53
CA ILE A 131 -20.53 -41.24 1.31
C ILE A 131 -19.26 -40.56 1.82
N ASN A 132 -18.51 -39.91 0.94
CA ASN A 132 -17.34 -39.12 1.29
C ASN A 132 -17.50 -37.67 0.81
N ARG A 133 -18.03 -36.80 1.68
CA ARG A 133 -18.32 -35.39 1.35
C ARG A 133 -17.08 -34.62 0.89
N THR A 134 -15.91 -34.92 1.45
CA THR A 134 -14.66 -34.26 1.05
C THR A 134 -14.31 -34.60 -0.38
N GLN A 135 -14.36 -35.89 -0.76
CA GLN A 135 -14.13 -36.30 -2.14
C GLN A 135 -15.19 -35.76 -3.08
N GLN A 136 -16.46 -35.69 -2.66
CA GLN A 136 -17.52 -35.07 -3.47
C GLN A 136 -17.17 -33.62 -3.84
N VAL A 137 -16.80 -32.80 -2.85
CA VAL A 137 -16.45 -31.38 -3.07
C VAL A 137 -15.19 -31.24 -3.93
N VAL A 138 -14.18 -32.09 -3.72
CA VAL A 138 -12.95 -32.06 -4.50
C VAL A 138 -13.22 -32.43 -5.96
N ILE A 139 -13.96 -33.51 -6.22
CA ILE A 139 -14.30 -33.96 -7.56
C ILE A 139 -15.21 -32.94 -8.26
N GLU A 140 -16.21 -32.38 -7.58
CA GLU A 140 -17.09 -31.35 -8.16
C GLU A 140 -16.32 -30.12 -8.65
N LYS A 141 -15.30 -29.68 -7.91
CA LYS A 141 -14.51 -28.49 -8.26
C LYS A 141 -13.46 -28.78 -9.33
N ARG A 142 -12.84 -29.95 -9.31
CA ARG A 142 -11.69 -30.28 -10.19
C ARG A 142 -12.05 -31.07 -11.43
N ASN A 143 -13.07 -31.93 -11.36
CA ASN A 143 -13.53 -32.76 -12.47
C ASN A 143 -15.07 -32.86 -12.48
N PRO A 144 -15.79 -31.81 -12.93
CA PRO A 144 -17.25 -31.77 -12.91
C PRO A 144 -17.89 -32.83 -13.81
N ALA A 145 -17.20 -33.27 -14.87
CA ALA A 145 -17.68 -34.34 -15.74
C ALA A 145 -17.73 -35.68 -15.00
N LEU A 146 -16.67 -36.02 -14.24
CA LEU A 146 -16.64 -37.22 -13.40
C LEU A 146 -17.67 -37.15 -12.27
N ALA A 147 -17.85 -35.98 -11.65
CA ALA A 147 -18.90 -35.78 -10.64
C ALA A 147 -20.30 -36.09 -11.18
N LYS A 148 -20.60 -35.67 -12.41
CA LYS A 148 -21.88 -35.96 -13.08
C LYS A 148 -22.06 -37.47 -13.29
N GLN A 149 -21.06 -38.16 -13.83
CA GLN A 149 -21.10 -39.62 -14.04
C GLN A 149 -21.31 -40.40 -12.73
N TYR A 150 -20.62 -40.00 -11.66
CA TYR A 150 -20.78 -40.64 -10.35
C TYR A 150 -22.14 -40.41 -9.72
N LYS A 151 -22.77 -39.25 -9.94
CA LYS A 151 -24.14 -39.00 -9.47
C LYS A 151 -25.17 -39.81 -10.26
N GLU A 152 -24.99 -39.96 -11.57
CA GLU A 152 -25.89 -40.74 -12.44
C GLU A 152 -25.86 -42.24 -12.14
N THR A 153 -24.70 -42.78 -11.77
CA THR A 153 -24.54 -44.19 -11.40
C THR A 153 -25.13 -44.56 -10.05
N VAL A 154 -25.39 -43.58 -9.17
CA VAL A 154 -26.07 -43.80 -7.87
C VAL A 154 -27.60 -43.84 -8.02
N GLY A 155 -28.14 -43.33 -9.13
CA GLY A 155 -29.57 -43.33 -9.43
C GLY A 155 -30.09 -44.61 -10.09
N LYS A 156 -29.21 -45.58 -10.37
CA LYS A 156 -29.54 -46.92 -10.87
C LYS A 156 -29.33 -47.96 -9.78
#